data_AF-A0A195CNP7-F1
#
_entry.id   AF-A0A195CNP7-F1
#
_cell.length_a   1.000
_cell.length_b   1.000
_cell.length_c   1.000
_cell.angle_alpha   90.00
_cell.angle_beta   90.00
_cell.angle_gamma   90.00
#
_symmetry.space_group_name_H-M   'P 1'
#
loop_
_entity.id
_entity.type
_entity.pdbx_description
1 polymer ?
#
loop_
_entity_poly.entity_id
_entity_poly.type
_entity_poly.pdbx_seq_one_letter_code
_entity_poly.pdbx_strand_id
1 'polypeptide(L)'
;MKTCILVMCLLAVAYANTNPKGLKTLHKNIKECKEKLPQCGNLMVDPVIDVYVWFCALKRVHVINKEDKVVKEKGVGYCEDVMTENNVKSCEKTVGWCIDTEGEKSGSNEDISLAQIACVIKYGVMSKIEY
;
A
#
# COMPACT_ATOMS: atom_id res chain seq x y z
N MET A 1 -43.37 8.23 -20.92
CA MET A 1 -42.07 7.96 -21.60
C MET A 1 -40.91 8.90 -21.19
N LYS A 2 -40.98 9.65 -20.07
CA LYS A 2 -39.87 10.52 -19.62
C LYS A 2 -39.20 10.10 -18.31
N THR A 3 -39.80 9.19 -17.56
CA THR A 3 -39.31 8.72 -16.25
C THR A 3 -38.27 7.60 -16.33
N CYS A 4 -38.20 6.84 -17.43
CA CYS A 4 -37.27 5.71 -17.56
C CYS A 4 -35.80 6.13 -17.80
N ILE A 5 -35.56 7.33 -18.32
CA ILE A 5 -34.20 7.81 -18.65
C ILE A 5 -33.43 8.21 -17.38
N LEU A 6 -34.14 8.74 -16.36
CA LEU A 6 -33.52 9.18 -15.11
C LEU A 6 -32.99 8.01 -14.26
N VAL A 7 -33.65 6.85 -14.31
CA VAL A 7 -33.24 5.66 -13.52
C VAL A 7 -31.97 5.02 -14.07
N MET A 8 -31.77 5.01 -15.40
CA MET A 8 -30.54 4.48 -16.00
C MET A 8 -29.31 5.35 -15.71
N CYS A 9 -29.45 6.68 -15.66
CA CYS A 9 -28.34 7.55 -15.29
C CYS A 9 -27.93 7.42 -13.81
N LEU A 10 -28.88 7.18 -12.90
CA LEU A 10 -28.58 6.94 -11.48
C LEU A 10 -27.84 5.61 -11.26
N LEU A 11 -28.20 4.56 -12.02
CA LEU A 11 -27.50 3.28 -11.96
C LEU A 11 -26.05 3.38 -12.47
N ALA A 12 -25.79 4.15 -13.53
CA ALA A 12 -24.44 4.33 -14.06
C ALA A 12 -23.48 5.03 -13.07
N VAL A 13 -24.00 5.91 -12.20
CA VAL A 13 -23.21 6.58 -11.15
C VAL A 13 -22.94 5.64 -9.96
N ALA A 14 -23.85 4.69 -9.67
CA ALA A 14 -23.64 3.70 -8.61
C ALA A 14 -22.54 2.67 -8.94
N TYR A 15 -22.19 2.51 -10.23
CA TYR A 15 -21.09 1.66 -10.69
C TYR A 15 -19.79 2.43 -10.99
N ALA A 16 -19.71 3.73 -10.65
CA ALA A 16 -18.48 4.47 -10.75
C ALA A 16 -17.45 3.90 -9.74
N ASN A 17 -16.65 2.94 -10.22
CA ASN A 17 -15.45 2.34 -9.64
C ASN A 17 -15.25 2.64 -8.14
N THR A 18 -15.70 1.72 -7.28
CA THR A 18 -15.38 1.69 -5.85
C THR A 18 -13.90 1.39 -5.57
N ASN A 19 -13.15 0.97 -6.60
CA ASN A 19 -11.77 0.53 -6.44
C ASN A 19 -10.81 1.73 -6.32
N PRO A 20 -9.93 1.74 -5.32
CA PRO A 20 -8.93 2.80 -5.15
C PRO A 20 -8.05 2.96 -6.40
N LYS A 21 -7.79 4.21 -6.80
CA LYS A 21 -7.12 4.55 -8.07
C LYS A 21 -5.71 3.95 -8.17
N GLY A 22 -5.01 3.84 -7.05
CA GLY A 22 -3.65 3.31 -6.94
C GLY A 22 -3.58 1.79 -6.82
N LEU A 23 -4.70 1.09 -6.60
CA LEU A 23 -4.71 -0.35 -6.30
C LEU A 23 -4.12 -1.20 -7.43
N LYS A 24 -4.49 -0.90 -8.69
CA LYS A 24 -3.95 -1.60 -9.86
C LYS A 24 -2.43 -1.40 -9.99
N THR A 25 -1.95 -0.19 -9.69
CA THR A 25 -0.52 0.13 -9.71
C THR A 25 0.22 -0.61 -8.59
N LEU A 26 -0.37 -0.68 -7.40
CA LEU A 26 0.15 -1.45 -6.29
C LEU A 26 0.30 -2.93 -6.66
N HIS A 27 -0.76 -3.58 -7.15
CA HIS A 27 -0.71 -5.01 -7.52
C HIS A 27 0.36 -5.29 -8.57
N LYS A 28 0.45 -4.43 -9.59
CA LYS A 28 1.51 -4.51 -10.61
C LYS A 28 2.89 -4.43 -9.98
N ASN A 29 3.13 -3.45 -9.11
CA ASN A 29 4.43 -3.25 -8.48
C ASN A 29 4.81 -4.42 -7.55
N ILE A 30 3.87 -4.91 -6.74
CA ILE A 30 4.08 -6.07 -5.86
C ILE A 30 4.45 -7.31 -6.68
N LYS A 31 3.71 -7.60 -7.76
CA LYS A 31 4.00 -8.71 -8.66
C LYS A 31 5.41 -8.60 -9.27
N GLU A 32 5.72 -7.46 -9.88
CA GLU A 32 7.01 -7.23 -10.54
C GLU A 32 8.18 -7.18 -9.55
N CYS A 33 7.95 -6.81 -8.28
CA CYS A 33 8.96 -6.84 -7.24
C CYS A 33 9.19 -8.27 -6.73
N LYS A 34 8.13 -9.06 -6.53
CA LYS A 34 8.23 -10.49 -6.20
C LYS A 34 9.05 -11.26 -7.23
N GLU A 35 8.80 -11.02 -8.53
CA GLU A 35 9.49 -11.72 -9.61
C GLU A 35 10.99 -11.41 -9.70
N LYS A 36 11.42 -10.24 -9.20
CA LYS A 36 12.82 -9.79 -9.27
C LYS A 36 13.64 -10.13 -8.03
N LEU A 37 12.99 -10.40 -6.90
CA LEU A 37 13.69 -10.75 -5.68
C LEU A 37 14.19 -12.20 -5.75
N PRO A 38 15.44 -12.45 -5.30
CA PRO A 38 15.96 -13.82 -5.26
C PRO A 38 15.07 -14.67 -4.36
N GLN A 39 14.66 -15.83 -4.86
CA GLN A 39 13.89 -16.79 -4.07
C GLN A 39 14.80 -17.41 -3.01
N CYS A 40 14.43 -17.26 -1.74
CA CYS A 40 15.10 -17.94 -0.63
C CYS A 40 14.72 -19.43 -0.63
N GLY A 41 15.30 -20.20 -1.55
CA GLY A 41 15.00 -21.63 -1.73
C GLY A 41 13.55 -21.89 -2.12
N ASN A 42 12.96 -22.99 -1.65
CA ASN A 42 11.58 -23.39 -1.94
C ASN A 42 10.52 -22.75 -1.02
N LEU A 43 10.87 -21.71 -0.27
CA LEU A 43 9.91 -21.01 0.60
C LEU A 43 8.96 -20.16 -0.25
N MET A 44 7.70 -20.60 -0.33
CA MET A 44 6.62 -19.79 -0.86
C MET A 44 6.23 -18.74 0.19
N VAL A 45 6.84 -17.56 0.11
CA VAL A 45 6.42 -16.39 0.90
C VAL A 45 5.27 -15.70 0.17
N ASP A 46 4.18 -15.44 0.90
CA ASP A 46 3.10 -14.61 0.40
C ASP A 46 3.63 -13.17 0.19
N PRO A 47 3.60 -12.63 -1.03
CA PRO A 47 4.14 -11.31 -1.34
C PRO A 47 3.45 -10.17 -0.56
N VAL A 48 2.25 -10.40 -0.05
CA VAL A 48 1.50 -9.41 0.76
C VAL A 48 2.14 -9.22 2.14
N ILE A 49 2.90 -10.21 2.65
CA ILE A 49 3.61 -10.14 3.93
C ILE A 49 5.14 -10.05 3.79
N ASP A 50 5.66 -10.04 2.56
CA ASP A 50 7.11 -9.93 2.30
C ASP A 50 7.56 -8.46 2.35
N VAL A 51 8.35 -8.14 3.37
CA VAL A 51 8.86 -6.79 3.63
C VAL A 51 9.70 -6.26 2.45
N TYR A 52 10.49 -7.10 1.79
CA TYR A 52 11.36 -6.68 0.69
C TYR A 52 10.56 -6.41 -0.58
N VAL A 53 9.48 -7.18 -0.82
CA VAL A 53 8.55 -6.93 -1.92
C VAL A 53 7.90 -5.56 -1.75
N TRP A 54 7.44 -5.25 -0.53
CA TRP A 54 6.87 -3.95 -0.19
C TRP A 54 7.88 -2.81 -0.31
N PHE A 55 9.11 -3.01 0.18
CA PHE A 55 10.18 -2.03 0.06
C PHE A 55 10.44 -1.67 -1.41
N CYS A 56 10.57 -2.68 -2.28
CA CYS A 56 10.71 -2.48 -3.72
C CYS A 56 9.49 -1.75 -4.33
N ALA A 57 8.27 -2.14 -3.98
CA ALA A 57 7.06 -1.55 -4.54
C ALA A 57 6.90 -0.08 -4.13
N LEU A 58 7.18 0.25 -2.88
CA LEU A 58 7.07 1.60 -2.32
C LEU A 58 8.12 2.56 -2.87
N LYS A 59 9.31 2.07 -3.26
CA LYS A 59 10.30 2.87 -4.01
C LYS A 59 9.78 3.31 -5.38
N ARG A 60 9.01 2.47 -6.06
CA ARG A 60 8.47 2.77 -7.41
C ARG A 60 7.39 3.84 -7.43
N VAL A 61 6.71 4.04 -6.29
CA VAL A 61 5.74 5.13 -6.09
C VAL A 61 6.31 6.28 -5.25
N HIS A 62 7.62 6.28 -5.01
CA HIS A 62 8.34 7.32 -4.28
C HIS A 62 7.88 7.55 -2.83
N VAL A 63 7.19 6.58 -2.23
CA VAL A 63 6.96 6.56 -0.78
C VAL A 63 8.29 6.36 -0.06
N ILE A 64 9.18 5.56 -0.63
CA ILE A 64 10.59 5.46 -0.24
C ILE A 64 11.43 6.23 -1.26
N ASN A 65 12.30 7.11 -0.79
CA ASN A 65 13.14 7.93 -1.66
C ASN A 65 14.38 7.17 -2.15
N LYS A 66 15.28 7.85 -2.88
CA LYS A 66 16.51 7.25 -3.41
C LYS A 66 17.57 6.95 -2.34
N GLU A 67 17.42 7.53 -1.15
CA GLU A 67 18.27 7.34 0.02
C GLU A 67 17.69 6.27 0.95
N ASP A 68 16.71 5.49 0.47
CA ASP A 68 16.04 4.43 1.22
C ASP A 68 15.29 4.91 2.46
N LYS A 69 14.86 6.17 2.48
CA LYS A 69 14.06 6.76 3.56
C LYS A 69 12.59 6.86 3.17
N VAL A 70 11.70 6.41 4.07
CA VAL A 70 10.27 6.68 3.93
C VAL A 70 9.98 8.17 4.05
N VAL A 71 9.28 8.71 3.06
CA VAL A 71 8.73 10.08 3.06
C VAL A 71 7.36 10.01 3.71
N LYS A 72 7.25 10.46 4.95
CA LYS A 72 6.06 10.25 5.80
C LYS A 72 4.77 10.71 5.14
N GLU A 73 4.76 11.91 4.56
CA GLU A 73 3.59 12.50 3.92
C GLU A 73 3.11 11.64 2.75
N LYS A 74 4.05 11.07 1.98
CA LYS A 74 3.73 10.16 0.88
C LYS A 74 3.26 8.81 1.38
N GLY A 75 3.87 8.27 2.44
CA GLY A 75 3.46 6.99 3.02
C GLY A 75 2.04 7.04 3.59
N VAL A 76 1.72 8.10 4.33
CA VAL A 76 0.37 8.34 4.87
C VAL A 76 -0.62 8.61 3.74
N GLY A 77 -0.29 9.51 2.81
CA GLY A 77 -1.18 9.84 1.68
C GLY A 77 -1.45 8.66 0.74
N TYR A 78 -0.49 7.72 0.61
CA TYR A 78 -0.68 6.54 -0.22
C TYR A 78 -1.80 5.61 0.29
N CYS A 79 -2.21 5.73 1.56
CA CYS A 79 -3.40 5.04 2.07
C CYS A 79 -4.67 5.42 1.30
N GLU A 80 -4.84 6.69 0.92
CA GLU A 80 -5.99 7.14 0.12
C GLU A 80 -6.01 6.51 -1.28
N ASP A 81 -4.82 6.22 -1.82
CA ASP A 81 -4.66 5.66 -3.17
C ASP A 81 -4.98 4.16 -3.23
N VAL A 82 -4.78 3.42 -2.13
CA VAL A 82 -4.80 1.94 -2.13
C VAL A 82 -5.85 1.33 -1.20
N MET A 83 -6.50 2.11 -0.35
CA MET A 83 -7.54 1.64 0.57
C MET A 83 -8.93 2.11 0.16
N THR A 84 -9.93 1.25 0.39
CA THR A 84 -11.33 1.68 0.39
C THR A 84 -11.58 2.72 1.48
N GLU A 85 -12.54 3.64 1.29
CA GLU A 85 -12.81 4.77 2.19
C GLU A 85 -12.90 4.38 3.68
N ASN A 86 -13.54 3.26 4.00
CA ASN A 86 -13.71 2.77 5.38
C ASN A 86 -12.39 2.41 6.08
N ASN A 87 -11.32 2.14 5.32
CA ASN A 87 -10.02 1.69 5.82
C ASN A 87 -8.94 2.78 5.80
N VAL A 88 -9.16 3.89 5.08
CA VAL A 88 -8.17 4.97 4.91
C VAL A 88 -7.66 5.51 6.24
N LYS A 89 -8.55 6.00 7.11
CA LYS A 89 -8.15 6.58 8.42
C LYS A 89 -7.38 5.60 9.31
N SER A 90 -7.77 4.32 9.26
CA SER A 90 -7.06 3.28 10.01
C SER A 90 -5.67 3.04 9.43
N CYS A 91 -5.53 3.02 8.10
CA CYS A 91 -4.25 2.91 7.43
C CYS A 91 -3.34 4.09 7.78
N GLU A 92 -3.81 5.33 7.61
CA GLU A 92 -3.05 6.55 7.87
C GLU A 92 -2.50 6.59 9.30
N LYS A 93 -3.36 6.28 10.28
CA LYS A 93 -2.99 6.24 11.69
C LYS A 93 -1.88 5.21 11.93
N THR A 94 -2.04 3.99 11.43
CA THR A 94 -1.06 2.91 11.64
C THR A 94 0.25 3.19 10.91
N VAL A 95 0.19 3.64 9.66
CA VAL A 95 1.37 3.98 8.85
C VAL A 95 2.13 5.13 9.51
N GLY A 96 1.44 6.21 9.88
CA GLY A 96 2.06 7.34 10.57
C GLY A 96 2.73 6.93 11.88
N TRP A 97 2.04 6.14 12.71
CA TRP A 97 2.58 5.66 13.98
C TRP A 97 3.80 4.73 13.80
N CYS A 98 3.78 3.82 12.82
CA CYS A 98 4.92 2.95 12.53
C CYS A 98 6.12 3.75 12.03
N ILE A 99 5.92 4.76 11.17
CA ILE A 99 6.99 5.64 10.68
C ILE A 99 7.67 6.37 11.83
N ASP A 100 6.88 6.94 12.75
CA ASP A 100 7.40 7.67 13.90
C ASP A 100 8.13 6.74 14.87
N THR A 101 7.50 5.62 15.25
CA THR A 101 8.01 4.72 16.28
C THR A 101 9.28 3.98 15.85
N GLU A 102 9.35 3.55 14.59
CA GLU A 102 10.51 2.83 14.06
C GLU A 102 11.59 3.79 13.54
N GLY A 103 11.24 5.05 13.22
CA GLY A 103 12.15 6.06 12.70
C GLY A 103 13.18 6.59 13.71
N GLU A 104 12.94 6.41 15.01
CA GLU A 104 13.88 6.79 16.08
C GLU A 104 14.99 5.76 16.31
N LYS A 105 14.91 4.59 15.65
CA LYS A 105 15.90 3.52 15.81
C LYS A 105 17.20 3.85 15.08
N SER A 106 18.32 3.34 15.60
CA SER A 106 19.61 3.42 14.95
C SER A 106 19.74 2.36 13.85
N GLY A 107 20.39 2.71 12.75
CA GLY A 107 20.59 1.82 11.60
C GLY A 107 20.80 2.58 10.31
N SER A 108 20.93 1.85 9.20
CA SER A 108 20.87 2.47 7.88
C SER A 108 19.43 2.92 7.57
N ASN A 109 19.26 3.85 6.63
CA ASN A 109 17.91 4.24 6.18
C ASN A 109 17.12 3.04 5.66
N GLU A 110 17.79 2.10 4.98
CA GLU A 110 17.19 0.85 4.51
C GLU A 110 16.66 0.02 5.67
N ASP A 111 17.47 -0.24 6.71
CA ASP A 111 17.05 -1.01 7.89
C ASP A 111 15.85 -0.37 8.59
N ILE A 112 15.87 0.96 8.75
CA ILE A 112 14.79 1.73 9.36
C ILE A 112 13.50 1.59 8.52
N SER A 113 13.59 1.75 7.20
CA SER A 113 12.44 1.61 6.30
C SER A 113 11.88 0.19 6.27
N LEU A 114 12.73 -0.84 6.29
CA LEU A 114 12.30 -2.23 6.40
C LEU A 114 11.56 -2.48 7.72
N ALA A 115 12.06 -1.92 8.83
CA ALA A 115 11.41 -2.02 10.14
C ALA A 115 10.05 -1.30 10.16
N GLN A 116 9.94 -0.13 9.54
CA GLN A 116 8.67 0.60 9.36
C GLN A 116 7.64 -0.23 8.58
N ILE A 117 8.06 -0.86 7.46
CA ILE A 117 7.20 -1.73 6.67
C ILE A 117 6.77 -2.95 7.47
N ALA A 118 7.70 -3.61 8.18
CA ALA A 118 7.41 -4.76 9.01
C ALA A 118 6.40 -4.41 10.12
N CYS A 119 6.50 -3.22 10.71
CA CYS A 119 5.52 -2.69 11.64
C CYS A 119 4.12 -2.58 10.98
N VAL A 120 4.03 -1.95 9.81
CA VAL A 120 2.75 -1.79 9.08
C VAL A 120 2.11 -3.15 8.75
N ILE A 121 2.91 -4.13 8.32
CA ILE A 121 2.46 -5.51 8.06
C ILE A 121 1.97 -6.17 9.35
N LYS A 122 2.74 -6.08 10.44
CA LYS A 122 2.41 -6.65 11.75
C LYS A 122 1.07 -6.12 12.28
N TYR A 123 0.76 -4.85 12.03
CA TYR A 123 -0.50 -4.23 12.43
C TYR A 123 -1.65 -4.44 11.43
N GLY A 124 -1.47 -5.31 10.44
CA GLY A 124 -2.55 -5.82 9.59
C GLY A 124 -3.11 -4.78 8.62
N VAL A 125 -2.30 -3.80 8.19
CA VAL A 125 -2.71 -2.86 7.14
C VAL A 125 -2.93 -3.60 5.82
N MET A 126 -2.05 -4.55 5.49
CA MET A 126 -2.09 -5.25 4.20
C MET A 126 -3.33 -6.13 4.03
N SER A 127 -3.90 -6.67 5.11
CA SER A 127 -5.12 -7.47 5.06
C SER A 127 -6.39 -6.66 4.79
N LYS A 128 -6.29 -5.32 4.72
CA LYS A 128 -7.39 -4.40 4.42
C LYS A 128 -7.36 -3.91 2.97
N ILE A 129 -6.37 -4.34 2.20
CA ILE A 129 -6.22 -4.04 0.77
C ILE A 129 -7.01 -5.10 0.01
N GLU A 130 -7.87 -4.66 -0.90
CA GLU A 130 -8.62 -5.56 -1.77
C GLU A 130 -7.70 -6.10 -2.86
N TYR A 131 -7.31 -7.38 -2.77
CA TYR A 131 -6.39 -8.01 -3.71
C TYR A 131 -7.10 -8.71 -4.88
#